data_AF-A0A4Y4M8X5-F1
#
_entry.id   AF-A0A4Y4M8X5-F1
#
_cell.length_a   1.000
_cell.length_b   1.000
_cell.length_c   1.000
_cell.angle_alpha   90.00
_cell.angle_beta   90.00
_cell.angle_gamma   90.00
#
_symmetry.space_group_name_H-M   'P 1'
#
loop_
_entity.id
_entity.type
_entity.pdbx_description
1 polymer ?
#
loop_
_entity_poly.entity_id
_entity_poly.type
_entity_poly.pdbx_seq_one_letter_code
_entity_poly.pdbx_strand_id
1 'polypeptide(L)'
;MPNDPLPLPTDYSIIDVSGDPDIPINFGNEHSFSDTSAENFNPSYNSDLRKIGKKYRGKLSLNEEQAAMLDKMSFTENVFNEIDFCKIQIIKQFLRAVEYLYQNCIPVNKSYPTVIDELSEIIVCIRYNYRKDSLNYGYTYQSVQTEILNHILKLCENTVRDVYGIKRKINTDFIYNEPDIFHQYHKKIVSKLEIFLTENQYQILDADYKTNIILNENNTNRWKTKFDLIKADYSNPLAFEREIFRLSEVNIKNPSADAIFFEASKFVAEHDKSCALRLYIHYLEKDLNSPKFDKREFPKSIQKNLFPTEDLLVDFENILNEFIVGRNIKTAVEKVCQLYLPKRKKITIDPEAIRDIQVQHSETAHILGQILNNEEEEETVLKTMETVNERESTVTVIHQVSEFQHTKYSDELHLTDVQKNILDLFEKHSFNILQQDLQDFIKAKGLFMGSTIDSINECCFEILDDILIEEEDEYFIINTNYYKKLLNND
;
A
#
# COMPACT_ATOMS: atom_id res chain seq x y z
N MET A 1 -48.34 -79.26 5.65
CA MET A 1 -49.07 -79.45 4.37
C MET A 1 -50.45 -78.86 4.54
N PRO A 2 -51.08 -78.24 3.52
CA PRO A 2 -50.54 -77.54 2.35
C PRO A 2 -51.31 -76.22 2.04
N ASN A 3 -50.88 -75.53 0.98
CA ASN A 3 -51.62 -74.65 0.06
C ASN A 3 -52.07 -73.23 0.49
N ASP A 4 -51.28 -72.24 0.06
CA ASP A 4 -51.56 -71.33 -1.08
C ASP A 4 -52.88 -70.50 -1.17
N PRO A 5 -52.83 -69.34 -1.89
CA PRO A 5 -53.43 -68.08 -1.47
C PRO A 5 -54.47 -67.53 -2.48
N LEU A 6 -54.78 -66.21 -2.33
CA LEU A 6 -55.43 -65.23 -3.25
C LEU A 6 -56.85 -64.79 -2.82
N PRO A 7 -57.37 -63.62 -3.27
CA PRO A 7 -56.76 -62.53 -4.06
C PRO A 7 -57.00 -61.10 -3.49
N LEU A 8 -56.22 -60.13 -3.99
CA LEU A 8 -56.57 -58.70 -4.00
C LEU A 8 -57.70 -58.41 -5.01
N PRO A 9 -58.57 -57.42 -4.77
CA PRO A 9 -59.27 -56.73 -5.84
C PRO A 9 -58.50 -55.48 -6.28
N THR A 10 -58.13 -55.52 -7.56
CA THR A 10 -57.96 -54.40 -8.48
C THR A 10 -59.12 -53.40 -8.38
N ASP A 11 -58.88 -52.10 -8.57
CA ASP A 11 -58.86 -51.48 -9.91
C ASP A 11 -58.92 -49.93 -9.83
N TYR A 12 -58.58 -49.33 -10.95
CA TYR A 12 -58.85 -47.98 -11.44
C TYR A 12 -57.67 -47.01 -11.54
N SER A 13 -56.85 -47.32 -12.55
CA SER A 13 -56.72 -46.52 -13.79
C SER A 13 -56.10 -45.13 -13.70
N ILE A 14 -54.86 -45.01 -14.18
CA ILE A 14 -54.45 -43.96 -15.14
C ILE A 14 -53.59 -44.65 -16.23
N ILE A 15 -53.98 -44.42 -17.48
CA ILE A 15 -53.40 -44.95 -18.71
C ILE A 15 -52.32 -43.95 -19.16
N ASP A 16 -51.11 -44.43 -19.44
CA ASP A 16 -50.07 -43.64 -20.12
C ASP A 16 -50.06 -43.98 -21.62
N VAL A 17 -50.03 -42.93 -22.43
CA VAL A 17 -50.23 -42.92 -23.87
C VAL A 17 -48.91 -42.48 -24.51
N SER A 18 -47.91 -43.36 -24.49
CA SER A 18 -46.72 -43.21 -25.31
C SER A 18 -46.26 -44.61 -25.73
N GLY A 19 -46.55 -44.93 -27.00
CA GLY A 19 -46.27 -46.24 -27.56
C GLY A 19 -44.78 -46.42 -27.84
N ASP A 20 -44.12 -47.23 -27.02
CA ASP A 20 -42.92 -47.97 -27.40
C ASP A 20 -42.89 -49.34 -26.69
N PRO A 21 -42.49 -50.42 -27.39
CA PRO A 21 -42.63 -51.80 -26.90
C PRO A 21 -41.56 -52.21 -25.89
N ASP A 22 -41.99 -53.05 -24.94
CA ASP A 22 -41.22 -53.65 -23.85
C ASP A 22 -39.88 -54.27 -24.29
N ILE A 23 -38.78 -53.78 -23.71
CA ILE A 23 -37.45 -54.44 -23.79
C ILE A 23 -37.25 -55.24 -22.50
N PRO A 24 -37.02 -56.57 -22.57
CA PRO A 24 -36.84 -57.41 -21.40
C PRO A 24 -35.47 -57.17 -20.73
N ILE A 25 -35.47 -57.06 -19.40
CA ILE A 25 -34.26 -56.85 -18.59
C ILE A 25 -33.44 -58.14 -18.53
N ASN A 26 -32.20 -58.09 -19.04
CA ASN A 26 -31.23 -59.19 -19.05
C ASN A 26 -30.33 -59.14 -17.81
N PHE A 27 -30.14 -60.27 -17.13
CA PHE A 27 -29.29 -60.40 -15.93
C PHE A 27 -27.98 -61.14 -16.27
N GLY A 28 -26.85 -60.42 -16.31
CA GLY A 28 -25.51 -61.01 -16.06
C GLY A 28 -24.35 -60.61 -17.00
N ASN A 29 -23.32 -59.99 -16.39
CA ASN A 29 -21.86 -59.89 -16.66
C ASN A 29 -21.32 -59.82 -18.11
N GLU A 30 -20.32 -59.02 -18.50
CA GLU A 30 -19.21 -58.38 -17.80
C GLU A 30 -18.59 -57.25 -18.68
N HIS A 31 -17.99 -56.24 -18.03
CA HIS A 31 -16.84 -55.43 -18.47
C HIS A 31 -16.90 -54.54 -19.74
N SER A 32 -17.14 -53.23 -19.54
CA SER A 32 -16.11 -52.14 -19.52
C SER A 32 -16.54 -50.83 -20.19
N PHE A 33 -16.16 -49.74 -19.52
CA PHE A 33 -15.94 -48.35 -19.97
C PHE A 33 -17.08 -47.31 -19.90
N SER A 34 -16.74 -46.30 -19.07
CA SER A 34 -17.07 -44.87 -19.06
C SER A 34 -18.50 -44.39 -18.80
N ASP A 35 -18.57 -43.73 -17.65
CA ASP A 35 -19.15 -42.41 -17.40
C ASP A 35 -20.59 -42.28 -16.89
N THR A 36 -20.62 -41.59 -15.75
CA THR A 36 -21.69 -40.78 -15.17
C THR A 36 -22.93 -41.53 -14.70
N SER A 37 -22.91 -41.88 -13.42
CA SER A 37 -24.12 -41.90 -12.62
C SER A 37 -23.87 -41.26 -11.25
N ALA A 38 -24.73 -40.28 -10.96
CA ALA A 38 -24.89 -39.67 -9.66
C ALA A 38 -25.17 -40.76 -8.62
N GLU A 39 -24.22 -41.02 -7.74
CA GLU A 39 -24.45 -41.86 -6.57
C GLU A 39 -24.89 -41.00 -5.37
N ASN A 40 -26.06 -41.38 -4.88
CA ASN A 40 -26.68 -40.97 -3.63
C ASN A 40 -25.66 -40.78 -2.49
N PHE A 41 -25.48 -39.53 -2.07
CA PHE A 41 -24.73 -39.16 -0.88
C PHE A 41 -25.43 -39.69 0.39
N ASN A 42 -24.97 -40.83 0.87
CA ASN A 42 -25.24 -41.29 2.22
C ASN A 42 -24.55 -40.33 3.23
N PRO A 43 -25.26 -39.69 4.18
CA PRO A 43 -24.70 -38.68 5.08
C PRO A 43 -23.74 -39.25 6.16
N SER A 44 -23.50 -40.56 6.19
CA SER A 44 -22.67 -41.24 7.20
C SER A 44 -21.16 -41.05 7.00
N TYR A 45 -20.69 -40.84 5.76
CA TYR A 45 -19.25 -40.65 5.47
C TYR A 45 -18.71 -39.25 5.80
N ASN A 46 -19.57 -38.31 6.19
CA ASN A 46 -19.20 -36.91 6.46
C ASN A 46 -18.75 -36.65 7.92
N SER A 47 -18.76 -37.69 8.77
CA SER A 47 -18.34 -37.58 10.18
C SER A 47 -16.83 -37.35 10.32
N ASP A 48 -16.03 -37.94 9.44
CA ASP A 48 -14.57 -37.84 9.49
C ASP A 48 -14.01 -36.53 8.93
N LEU A 49 -14.77 -35.82 8.09
CA LEU A 49 -14.44 -34.47 7.61
C LEU A 49 -14.63 -33.39 8.69
N ARG A 50 -15.45 -33.65 9.72
CA ARG A 50 -15.68 -32.75 10.86
C ARG A 50 -14.62 -32.85 11.96
N LYS A 51 -13.79 -33.89 11.94
CA LYS A 51 -12.77 -34.15 12.95
C LYS A 51 -11.53 -33.28 12.75
N ILE A 52 -11.32 -32.34 13.66
CA ILE A 52 -10.33 -31.25 13.54
C ILE A 52 -8.91 -31.78 13.68
N GLY A 53 -8.67 -32.72 14.59
CA GLY A 53 -7.40 -33.40 14.73
C GLY A 53 -7.00 -34.11 13.44
N LYS A 54 -7.91 -34.87 12.81
CA LYS A 54 -7.68 -35.47 11.48
C LYS A 54 -7.36 -34.42 10.41
N LYS A 55 -8.14 -33.34 10.34
CA LYS A 55 -7.98 -32.27 9.34
C LYS A 55 -6.64 -31.55 9.44
N TYR A 56 -6.15 -31.29 10.66
CA TYR A 56 -4.93 -30.51 10.88
C TYR A 56 -3.69 -31.35 11.22
N ARG A 57 -3.79 -32.68 11.30
CA ARG A 57 -2.67 -33.59 11.63
C ARG A 57 -1.42 -33.31 10.79
N GLY A 58 -1.57 -33.22 9.47
CA GLY A 58 -0.46 -32.95 8.56
C GLY A 58 0.06 -31.51 8.64
N LYS A 59 -0.83 -30.51 8.75
CA LYS A 59 -0.47 -29.08 8.79
C LYS A 59 0.24 -28.66 10.08
N LEU A 60 -0.07 -29.32 11.19
CA LEU A 60 0.43 -29.00 12.53
C LEU A 60 1.40 -30.05 13.08
N SER A 61 1.70 -31.10 12.31
CA SER A 61 2.55 -32.22 12.75
C SER A 61 2.08 -32.82 14.09
N LEU A 62 0.78 -33.01 14.23
CA LEU A 62 0.17 -33.49 15.49
C LEU A 62 0.53 -34.95 15.75
N ASN A 63 0.85 -35.26 17.01
CA ASN A 63 0.94 -36.64 17.48
C ASN A 63 -0.48 -37.25 17.64
N GLU A 64 -0.56 -38.56 17.90
CA GLU A 64 -1.84 -39.27 17.98
C GLU A 64 -2.72 -38.80 19.14
N GLU A 65 -2.12 -38.50 20.29
CA GLU A 65 -2.82 -38.01 21.46
C GLU A 65 -3.43 -36.62 21.23
N GLN A 66 -2.65 -35.70 20.63
CA GLN A 66 -3.08 -34.36 20.27
C GLN A 66 -4.20 -34.38 19.23
N ALA A 67 -4.08 -35.24 18.21
CA ALA A 67 -5.12 -35.41 17.20
C ALA A 67 -6.41 -35.97 17.82
N ALA A 68 -6.31 -37.01 18.66
CA ALA A 68 -7.46 -37.59 19.35
C ALA A 68 -8.12 -36.61 20.33
N MET A 69 -7.34 -35.76 20.99
CA MET A 69 -7.85 -34.70 21.86
C MET A 69 -8.63 -33.65 21.03
N LEU A 70 -8.05 -33.16 19.94
CA LEU A 70 -8.69 -32.17 19.06
C LEU A 70 -9.95 -32.71 18.37
N ASP A 71 -10.01 -34.01 18.07
CA ASP A 71 -11.20 -34.66 17.49
C ASP A 71 -12.39 -34.72 18.46
N LYS A 72 -12.14 -34.62 19.78
CA LYS A 72 -13.20 -34.57 20.80
C LYS A 72 -13.73 -33.17 21.03
N MET A 73 -12.97 -32.14 20.67
CA MET A 73 -13.37 -30.75 20.89
C MET A 73 -14.43 -30.28 19.91
N SER A 74 -15.25 -29.33 20.36
CA SER A 74 -16.24 -28.66 19.52
C SER A 74 -15.75 -27.24 19.23
N PHE A 75 -15.43 -26.96 17.96
CA PHE A 75 -15.23 -25.60 17.50
C PHE A 75 -16.56 -25.06 16.98
N THR A 76 -17.19 -24.19 17.76
CA THR A 76 -18.34 -23.42 17.25
C THR A 76 -17.84 -22.49 16.15
N GLU A 77 -18.28 -22.71 14.92
CA GLU A 77 -17.86 -21.90 13.78
C GLU A 77 -18.30 -20.44 13.96
N ASN A 78 -17.36 -19.54 13.70
CA ASN A 78 -17.58 -18.11 13.70
C ASN A 78 -16.68 -17.45 12.66
N VAL A 79 -17.02 -16.22 12.26
CA VAL A 79 -16.33 -15.47 11.20
C VAL A 79 -14.80 -15.42 11.38
N PHE A 80 -14.30 -15.46 12.62
CA PHE A 80 -12.87 -15.44 12.89
C PHE A 80 -12.22 -16.82 12.72
N ASN A 81 -12.82 -17.88 13.26
CA ASN A 81 -12.26 -19.23 13.19
C ASN A 81 -12.63 -20.00 11.91
N GLU A 82 -13.45 -19.41 11.04
CA GLU A 82 -13.63 -19.83 9.64
C GLU A 82 -12.37 -19.54 8.81
N ILE A 83 -11.60 -18.51 9.19
CA ILE A 83 -10.33 -18.19 8.53
C ILE A 83 -9.29 -19.25 8.92
N ASP A 84 -8.84 -20.06 7.96
CA ASP A 84 -7.96 -21.21 8.21
C ASP A 84 -6.69 -20.82 8.98
N PHE A 85 -6.07 -19.68 8.63
CA PHE A 85 -4.90 -19.17 9.34
C PHE A 85 -5.20 -18.85 10.81
N CYS A 86 -6.32 -18.18 11.09
CA CYS A 86 -6.71 -17.87 12.47
C CYS A 86 -7.00 -19.15 13.25
N LYS A 87 -7.73 -20.11 12.66
CA LYS A 87 -8.01 -21.41 13.28
C LYS A 87 -6.72 -22.18 13.61
N ILE A 88 -5.74 -22.19 12.70
CA ILE A 88 -4.42 -22.79 12.93
C ILE A 88 -3.73 -22.15 14.14
N GLN A 89 -3.77 -20.83 14.26
CA GLN A 89 -3.10 -20.11 15.35
C GLN A 89 -3.81 -20.33 16.70
N ILE A 90 -5.14 -20.42 16.69
CA ILE A 90 -5.93 -20.83 17.87
C ILE A 90 -5.53 -22.23 18.32
N ILE A 91 -5.46 -23.20 17.41
CA ILE A 91 -5.08 -24.58 17.73
C ILE A 91 -3.63 -24.63 18.28
N LYS A 92 -2.69 -23.90 17.66
CA LYS A 92 -1.31 -23.83 18.16
C LYS A 92 -1.24 -23.24 19.57
N GLN A 93 -1.94 -22.13 19.83
CA GLN A 93 -1.99 -21.52 21.15
C GLN A 93 -2.61 -22.47 22.18
N PHE A 94 -3.67 -23.17 21.79
CA PHE A 94 -4.33 -24.17 22.62
C PHE A 94 -3.40 -25.34 22.99
N LEU A 95 -2.69 -25.90 22.02
CA LEU A 95 -1.76 -27.02 22.27
C LEU A 95 -0.65 -26.60 23.25
N ARG A 96 -0.10 -25.39 23.08
CA ARG A 96 0.87 -24.81 24.02
C ARG A 96 0.28 -24.60 25.42
N ALA A 97 -0.96 -24.13 25.50
CA ALA A 97 -1.64 -23.94 26.79
C ALA A 97 -1.87 -25.27 27.52
N VAL A 98 -2.28 -26.33 26.81
CA VAL A 98 -2.43 -27.67 27.39
C VAL A 98 -1.09 -28.24 27.83
N GLU A 99 -0.05 -28.12 27.02
CA GLU A 99 1.30 -28.54 27.39
C GLU A 99 1.80 -27.82 28.64
N TYR A 100 1.60 -26.49 28.70
CA TYR A 100 1.93 -25.70 29.88
C TYR A 100 1.19 -26.19 31.13
N LEU A 101 -0.11 -26.48 31.03
CA LEU A 101 -0.89 -27.02 32.15
C LEU A 101 -0.32 -28.36 32.63
N TYR A 102 0.03 -29.26 31.72
CA TYR A 102 0.56 -30.58 32.07
C TYR A 102 1.95 -30.51 32.70
N GLN A 103 2.76 -29.52 32.31
CA GLN A 103 4.11 -29.35 32.87
C GLN A 103 4.12 -28.56 34.19
N ASN A 104 3.25 -27.55 34.34
CA ASN A 104 3.34 -26.57 35.42
C ASN A 104 2.21 -26.63 36.44
N CYS A 105 1.07 -27.26 36.11
CA CYS A 105 -0.08 -27.36 37.00
C CYS A 105 -0.22 -28.81 37.51
N ILE A 106 0.46 -29.10 38.63
CA ILE A 106 0.46 -30.43 39.23
C ILE A 106 -0.82 -30.63 40.06
N PRO A 107 -1.52 -31.77 39.91
CA PRO A 107 -2.65 -32.15 40.77
C PRO A 107 -2.29 -32.13 42.25
N VAL A 108 -3.24 -31.77 43.11
CA VAL A 108 -3.03 -31.89 44.57
C VAL A 108 -3.00 -33.36 44.96
N ASN A 109 -3.89 -34.16 44.38
CA ASN A 109 -3.81 -35.60 44.45
C ASN A 109 -2.99 -36.17 43.27
N LYS A 110 -1.75 -36.60 43.56
CA LYS A 110 -0.82 -37.21 42.58
C LYS A 110 -1.30 -38.51 41.95
N SER A 111 -2.45 -39.03 42.36
CA SER A 111 -3.10 -40.18 41.71
C SER A 111 -3.71 -39.82 40.35
N TYR A 112 -3.98 -38.52 40.11
CA TYR A 112 -4.44 -38.04 38.82
C TYR A 112 -3.25 -37.69 37.92
N PRO A 113 -3.27 -38.10 36.63
CA PRO A 113 -2.21 -37.75 35.67
C PRO A 113 -2.13 -36.24 35.40
N THR A 114 -3.27 -35.56 35.30
CA THR A 114 -3.33 -34.13 34.95
C THR A 114 -4.26 -33.34 35.86
N VAL A 115 -4.09 -32.01 35.93
CA VAL A 115 -5.00 -31.13 36.68
C VAL A 115 -6.42 -31.13 36.11
N ILE A 116 -6.56 -31.42 34.82
CA ILE A 116 -7.85 -31.56 34.14
C ILE A 116 -8.56 -32.80 34.67
N ASP A 117 -7.86 -33.93 34.84
CA ASP A 117 -8.42 -35.16 35.41
C ASP A 117 -8.94 -34.95 36.83
N GLU A 118 -8.14 -34.29 37.67
CA GLU A 118 -8.54 -33.98 39.06
C GLU A 118 -9.79 -33.09 39.10
N LEU A 119 -9.86 -32.06 38.25
CA LEU A 119 -11.01 -31.17 38.18
C LEU A 119 -12.25 -31.84 37.60
N SER A 120 -12.07 -32.73 36.62
CA SER A 120 -13.18 -33.54 36.09
C SER A 120 -13.80 -34.41 37.16
N GLU A 121 -13.00 -35.04 38.03
CA GLU A 121 -13.52 -35.77 39.18
C GLU A 121 -14.33 -34.86 40.11
N ILE A 122 -13.75 -33.73 40.51
CA ILE A 122 -14.39 -32.77 41.43
C ILE A 122 -15.75 -32.35 40.88
N ILE A 123 -15.84 -32.03 39.59
CA ILE A 123 -17.09 -31.66 38.93
C ILE A 123 -18.07 -32.83 38.91
N VAL A 124 -17.65 -34.02 38.51
CA VAL A 124 -18.54 -35.20 38.47
C VAL A 124 -19.12 -35.52 39.85
N CYS A 125 -18.29 -35.46 40.89
CA CYS A 125 -18.71 -35.73 42.26
C CYS A 125 -19.62 -34.63 42.82
N ILE A 126 -19.30 -33.35 42.62
CA ILE A 126 -20.08 -32.24 43.18
C ILE A 126 -21.38 -31.99 42.40
N ARG A 127 -21.31 -31.92 41.07
CA ARG A 127 -22.45 -31.56 40.20
C ARG A 127 -23.42 -32.71 40.01
N TYR A 128 -22.89 -33.91 39.74
CA TYR A 128 -23.69 -35.06 39.32
C TYR A 128 -23.86 -36.12 40.41
N ASN A 129 -23.06 -36.05 41.48
CA ASN A 129 -23.07 -36.99 42.60
C ASN A 129 -22.92 -38.45 42.15
N TYR A 130 -22.14 -38.68 41.09
CA TYR A 130 -21.88 -40.03 40.58
C TYR A 130 -20.76 -40.70 41.35
N ARG A 131 -20.97 -41.98 41.67
CA ARG A 131 -19.93 -42.83 42.24
C ARG A 131 -18.94 -43.23 41.15
N LYS A 132 -17.66 -43.29 41.55
CA LYS A 132 -16.58 -43.81 40.73
C LYS A 132 -16.95 -45.19 40.18
N ASP A 133 -16.64 -45.42 38.90
CA ASP A 133 -16.91 -46.66 38.15
C ASP A 133 -18.38 -46.98 37.85
N SER A 134 -19.31 -46.04 38.08
CA SER A 134 -20.67 -46.18 37.53
C SER A 134 -20.69 -45.98 36.02
N LEU A 135 -21.64 -46.60 35.32
CA LEU A 135 -21.80 -46.44 33.86
C LEU A 135 -21.89 -44.97 33.44
N ASN A 136 -22.65 -44.18 34.20
CA ASN A 136 -22.82 -42.75 33.93
C ASN A 136 -21.56 -41.94 34.26
N TYR A 137 -20.77 -42.38 35.24
CA TYR A 137 -19.53 -41.71 35.63
C TYR A 137 -18.55 -41.64 34.46
N GLY A 138 -18.27 -42.75 33.77
CA GLY A 138 -17.29 -42.77 32.69
C GLY A 138 -17.64 -41.82 31.54
N TYR A 139 -18.91 -41.80 31.13
CA TYR A 139 -19.40 -40.91 30.08
C TYR A 139 -19.35 -39.43 30.51
N THR A 140 -19.87 -39.12 31.71
CA THR A 140 -19.90 -37.74 32.21
C THR A 140 -18.50 -37.20 32.47
N TYR A 141 -17.58 -38.04 32.97
CA TYR A 141 -16.18 -37.67 33.15
C TYR A 141 -15.54 -37.21 31.83
N GLN A 142 -15.71 -37.97 30.74
CA GLN A 142 -15.20 -37.60 29.43
C GLN A 142 -15.88 -36.33 28.86
N SER A 143 -17.18 -36.16 29.10
CA SER A 143 -17.91 -34.94 28.71
C SER A 143 -17.34 -33.71 29.43
N VAL A 144 -17.17 -33.79 30.75
CA VAL A 144 -16.62 -32.72 31.58
C VAL A 144 -15.20 -32.35 31.14
N GLN A 145 -14.34 -33.35 30.87
CA GLN A 145 -13.00 -33.10 30.31
C GLN A 145 -13.08 -32.29 29.01
N THR A 146 -13.96 -32.69 28.11
CA THR A 146 -14.15 -32.02 26.82
C THR A 146 -14.66 -30.58 27.02
N GLU A 147 -15.54 -30.34 27.98
CA GLU A 147 -16.04 -29.02 28.32
C GLU A 147 -14.96 -28.11 28.92
N ILE A 148 -14.09 -28.63 29.79
CA ILE A 148 -12.92 -27.91 30.30
C ILE A 148 -11.99 -27.53 29.14
N LEU A 149 -11.67 -28.47 28.25
CA LEU A 149 -10.80 -28.22 27.09
C LEU A 149 -11.42 -27.19 26.13
N ASN A 150 -12.72 -27.29 25.87
CA ASN A 150 -13.44 -26.30 25.05
C ASN A 150 -13.42 -24.91 25.69
N HIS A 151 -13.51 -24.81 27.02
CA HIS A 151 -13.37 -23.52 27.70
C HIS A 151 -11.95 -22.94 27.55
N ILE A 152 -10.91 -23.76 27.73
CA ILE A 152 -9.51 -23.37 27.50
C ILE A 152 -9.31 -22.91 26.06
N LEU A 153 -9.89 -23.62 25.09
CA LEU A 153 -9.86 -23.24 23.69
C LEU A 153 -10.46 -21.86 23.45
N LYS A 154 -11.57 -21.51 24.12
CA LYS A 154 -12.17 -20.17 24.02
C LYS A 154 -11.25 -19.08 24.57
N LEU A 155 -10.54 -19.34 25.67
CA LEU A 155 -9.53 -18.42 26.21
C LEU A 155 -8.38 -18.21 25.20
N CYS A 156 -7.94 -19.29 24.55
CA CYS A 156 -6.93 -19.23 23.49
C CYS A 156 -7.42 -18.43 22.27
N GLU A 157 -8.67 -18.62 21.84
CA GLU A 157 -9.25 -17.84 20.74
C GLU A 157 -9.27 -16.34 21.06
N ASN A 158 -9.70 -15.95 22.27
CA ASN A 158 -9.67 -14.56 22.69
C ASN A 158 -8.24 -13.98 22.71
N THR A 159 -7.25 -14.78 23.09
CA THR A 159 -5.84 -14.37 23.05
C THR A 159 -5.37 -14.08 21.62
N VAL A 160 -5.70 -14.95 20.66
CA VAL A 160 -5.35 -14.73 19.24
C VAL A 160 -6.12 -13.53 18.66
N ARG A 161 -7.39 -13.33 19.06
CA ARG A 161 -8.17 -12.14 18.69
C ARG A 161 -7.50 -10.85 19.17
N ASP A 162 -7.00 -10.85 20.41
CA ASP A 162 -6.30 -9.69 20.99
C ASP A 162 -5.02 -9.36 20.20
N VAL A 163 -4.18 -10.37 19.91
CA VAL A 163 -2.96 -10.18 19.09
C VAL A 163 -3.28 -9.62 17.70
N TYR A 164 -4.37 -10.08 17.09
CA TYR A 164 -4.80 -9.55 15.79
C TYR A 164 -5.63 -8.27 15.88
N GLY A 165 -5.78 -7.64 17.05
CA GLY A 165 -6.46 -6.35 17.20
C GLY A 165 -7.98 -6.41 17.03
N ILE A 166 -8.59 -7.55 17.32
CA ILE A 166 -10.04 -7.75 17.26
C ILE A 166 -10.65 -7.46 18.63
N LYS A 167 -11.37 -6.35 18.75
CA LYS A 167 -11.98 -5.91 20.03
C LYS A 167 -13.13 -6.80 20.49
N ARG A 168 -13.84 -7.47 19.55
CA ARG A 168 -14.98 -8.34 19.88
C ARG A 168 -14.47 -9.70 20.35
N LYS A 169 -14.64 -9.96 21.65
CA LYS A 169 -14.33 -11.24 22.31
C LYS A 169 -15.52 -12.20 22.26
N ILE A 170 -15.22 -13.50 22.32
CA ILE A 170 -16.22 -14.54 22.53
C ILE A 170 -16.49 -14.72 24.02
N ASN A 171 -17.69 -15.21 24.34
CA ASN A 171 -18.07 -15.49 25.73
C ASN A 171 -17.23 -16.66 26.29
N THR A 172 -16.55 -16.41 27.41
CA THR A 172 -15.74 -17.35 28.19
C THR A 172 -16.35 -17.64 29.56
N ASP A 173 -17.68 -17.68 29.65
CA ASP A 173 -18.38 -18.17 30.82
C ASP A 173 -18.17 -19.67 30.94
N PHE A 174 -17.80 -20.11 32.13
CA PHE A 174 -17.67 -21.52 32.44
C PHE A 174 -19.06 -22.11 32.73
N ILE A 175 -19.30 -23.35 32.27
CA ILE A 175 -20.63 -23.98 32.36
C ILE A 175 -20.99 -24.31 33.83
N TYR A 176 -19.98 -24.55 34.66
CA TYR A 176 -20.14 -24.93 36.07
C TYR A 176 -19.99 -23.70 36.97
N ASN A 177 -21.12 -23.17 37.41
CA ASN A 177 -21.21 -21.94 38.21
C ASN A 177 -21.29 -22.21 39.72
N GLU A 178 -21.19 -23.47 40.16
CA GLU A 178 -21.13 -23.78 41.59
C GLU A 178 -19.88 -23.13 42.22
N PRO A 179 -20.00 -22.43 43.37
CA PRO A 179 -18.89 -21.66 43.95
C PRO A 179 -17.61 -22.46 44.17
N ASP A 180 -17.73 -23.69 44.67
CA ASP A 180 -16.58 -24.55 44.96
C ASP A 180 -15.88 -25.02 43.68
N ILE A 181 -16.64 -25.42 42.66
CA ILE A 181 -16.11 -25.82 41.36
C ILE A 181 -15.44 -24.62 40.69
N PHE A 182 -16.13 -23.48 40.65
CA PHE A 182 -15.63 -22.27 40.02
C PHE A 182 -14.34 -21.78 40.69
N HIS A 183 -14.30 -21.76 42.03
CA HIS A 183 -13.10 -21.38 42.78
C HIS A 183 -11.91 -22.30 42.47
N GLN A 184 -12.12 -23.62 42.50
CA GLN A 184 -11.07 -24.59 42.19
C GLN A 184 -10.59 -24.48 40.75
N TYR A 185 -11.52 -24.35 39.80
CA TYR A 185 -11.22 -24.18 38.39
C TYR A 185 -10.40 -22.91 38.14
N HIS A 186 -10.82 -21.78 38.71
CA HIS A 186 -10.13 -20.51 38.56
C HIS A 186 -8.71 -20.55 39.16
N LYS A 187 -8.59 -21.10 40.38
CA LYS A 187 -7.32 -21.21 41.08
C LYS A 187 -6.32 -22.15 40.40
N LYS A 188 -6.79 -23.30 39.89
CA LYS A 188 -5.92 -24.34 39.33
C LYS A 188 -5.63 -24.16 37.84
N ILE A 189 -6.56 -23.60 37.07
CA ILE A 189 -6.44 -23.47 35.61
C ILE A 189 -6.44 -21.99 35.19
N VAL A 190 -7.53 -21.25 35.41
CA VAL A 190 -7.71 -19.93 34.76
C VAL A 190 -6.61 -18.94 35.14
N SER A 191 -6.35 -18.74 36.43
CA SER A 191 -5.32 -17.79 36.90
C SER A 191 -3.90 -18.13 36.41
N LYS A 192 -3.62 -19.41 36.16
CA LYS A 192 -2.33 -19.86 35.62
C LYS A 192 -2.26 -19.68 34.11
N LEU A 193 -3.37 -19.96 33.42
CA LEU A 193 -3.48 -19.77 31.99
C LEU A 193 -3.49 -18.31 31.60
N GLU A 194 -4.15 -17.41 32.33
CA GLU A 194 -4.18 -15.99 32.00
C GLU A 194 -2.76 -15.40 31.94
N ILE A 195 -1.93 -15.71 32.94
CA ILE A 195 -0.51 -15.30 32.95
C ILE A 195 0.22 -15.88 31.74
N PHE A 196 0.10 -17.20 31.53
CA PHE A 196 0.76 -17.88 30.42
C PHE A 196 0.32 -17.34 29.06
N LEU A 197 -0.97 -17.11 28.85
CA LEU A 197 -1.54 -16.64 27.59
C LEU A 197 -1.08 -15.22 27.27
N THR A 198 -0.94 -14.35 28.28
CA THR A 198 -0.37 -13.02 28.11
C THR A 198 1.11 -13.09 27.76
N GLU A 199 1.89 -13.90 28.47
CA GLU A 199 3.33 -14.03 28.22
C GLU A 199 3.63 -14.70 26.89
N ASN A 200 2.82 -15.67 26.45
CA ASN A 200 3.06 -16.46 25.25
C ASN A 200 2.60 -15.79 23.95
N GLN A 201 2.04 -14.57 23.99
CA GLN A 201 1.52 -13.88 22.81
C GLN A 201 2.56 -13.73 21.69
N TYR A 202 3.84 -13.55 22.02
CA TYR A 202 4.92 -13.42 21.04
C TYR A 202 5.13 -14.68 20.17
N GLN A 203 4.60 -15.84 20.57
CA GLN A 203 4.66 -17.07 19.78
C GLN A 203 3.49 -17.22 18.79
N ILE A 204 2.52 -16.30 18.82
CA ILE A 204 1.46 -16.22 17.81
C ILE A 204 2.07 -15.50 16.61
N LEU A 205 2.03 -16.16 15.45
CA LEU A 205 2.59 -15.58 14.23
C LEU A 205 1.72 -14.43 13.75
N ASP A 206 2.34 -13.39 13.22
CA ASP A 206 1.61 -12.32 12.55
C ASP A 206 0.76 -12.85 11.39
N ALA A 207 -0.42 -12.26 11.22
CA ALA A 207 -1.30 -12.58 10.12
C ALA A 207 -0.62 -12.32 8.77
N ASP A 208 -0.74 -13.25 7.84
CA ASP A 208 -0.23 -13.07 6.47
C ASP A 208 -1.02 -11.98 5.71
N TYR A 209 -0.51 -11.59 4.54
CA TYR A 209 -1.13 -10.54 3.73
C TYR A 209 -2.60 -10.84 3.40
N LYS A 210 -2.90 -12.08 3.01
CA LYS A 210 -4.27 -12.53 2.65
C LYS A 210 -5.20 -12.51 3.85
N THR A 211 -4.74 -12.99 5.00
CA THR A 211 -5.50 -13.00 6.25
C THR A 211 -5.77 -11.58 6.73
N ASN A 212 -4.81 -10.65 6.62
CA ASN A 212 -5.06 -9.25 6.97
C ASN A 212 -6.19 -8.62 6.14
N ILE A 213 -6.27 -8.91 4.83
CA ILE A 213 -7.37 -8.44 3.98
C ILE A 213 -8.72 -8.94 4.51
N ILE A 214 -8.84 -10.24 4.80
CA ILE A 214 -10.09 -10.85 5.30
C ILE A 214 -10.43 -10.30 6.70
N LEU A 215 -9.44 -10.11 7.56
CA LEU A 215 -9.65 -9.55 8.90
C LEU A 215 -10.16 -8.10 8.86
N ASN A 216 -9.62 -7.30 7.95
CA ASN A 216 -10.00 -5.89 7.77
C ASN A 216 -11.34 -5.73 7.05
N GLU A 217 -11.70 -6.65 6.14
CA GLU A 217 -13.04 -6.73 5.53
C GLU A 217 -14.12 -6.92 6.60
N ASN A 218 -13.89 -7.84 7.55
CA ASN A 218 -14.84 -8.14 8.62
C ASN A 218 -14.83 -7.13 9.78
N ASN A 219 -13.71 -6.42 9.99
CA ASN A 219 -13.53 -5.47 11.09
C ASN A 219 -13.12 -4.10 10.56
N THR A 220 -14.10 -3.30 10.15
CA THR A 220 -13.90 -2.03 9.43
C THR A 220 -13.05 -0.99 10.16
N ASN A 221 -13.01 -1.04 11.50
CA ASN A 221 -12.24 -0.10 12.34
C ASN A 221 -10.86 -0.63 12.77
N ARG A 222 -10.46 -1.84 12.38
CA ARG A 222 -9.21 -2.49 12.83
C ARG A 222 -7.96 -1.70 12.42
N TRP A 223 -8.00 -1.05 11.25
CA TRP A 223 -6.88 -0.27 10.73
C TRP A 223 -6.49 0.90 11.64
N LYS A 224 -7.40 1.42 12.48
CA LYS A 224 -7.14 2.58 13.35
C LYS A 224 -5.95 2.36 14.27
N THR A 225 -5.83 1.18 14.88
CA THR A 225 -4.71 0.86 15.76
C THR A 225 -3.37 0.88 15.01
N LYS A 226 -3.32 0.32 13.79
CA LYS A 226 -2.12 0.40 12.94
C LYS A 226 -1.84 1.83 12.48
N PHE A 227 -2.87 2.59 12.17
CA PHE A 227 -2.74 3.99 11.77
C PHE A 227 -2.24 4.87 12.93
N ASP A 228 -2.67 4.62 14.16
CA ASP A 228 -2.16 5.33 15.34
C ASP A 228 -0.66 5.05 15.57
N LEU A 229 -0.19 3.82 15.32
CA LEU A 229 1.23 3.49 15.34
C LEU A 229 2.00 4.24 14.24
N ILE A 230 1.48 4.26 13.00
CA ILE A 230 2.09 4.99 11.88
C ILE A 230 2.19 6.50 12.16
N LYS A 231 1.20 7.08 12.85
CA LYS A 231 1.26 8.49 13.29
C LYS A 231 2.31 8.71 14.38
N ALA A 232 2.45 7.78 15.32
CA ALA A 232 3.44 7.87 16.40
C ALA A 232 4.88 7.75 15.86
N ASP A 233 5.08 6.92 14.83
CA ASP A 233 6.38 6.70 14.18
C ASP A 233 6.65 7.70 13.04
N TYR A 234 5.89 8.80 12.95
CA TYR A 234 6.03 9.78 11.89
C TYR A 234 7.44 10.39 11.88
N SER A 235 8.19 10.11 10.82
CA SER A 235 9.57 10.59 10.65
C SER A 235 9.72 11.51 9.44
N ASN A 236 9.16 11.10 8.29
CA ASN A 236 9.18 11.91 7.07
C ASN A 236 7.90 11.69 6.23
N PRO A 237 7.52 12.66 5.37
CA PRO A 237 6.29 12.58 4.57
C PRO A 237 6.24 11.40 3.60
N LEU A 238 7.35 11.08 2.94
CA LEU A 238 7.43 10.00 1.93
C LEU A 238 7.27 8.60 2.53
N ALA A 239 7.92 8.34 3.67
CA ALA A 239 7.80 7.09 4.41
C ALA A 239 6.41 6.94 5.00
N PHE A 240 5.84 8.04 5.54
CA PHE A 240 4.46 8.04 6.02
C PHE A 240 3.50 7.68 4.89
N GLU A 241 3.61 8.35 3.73
CA GLU A 241 2.80 8.05 2.54
C GLU A 241 2.91 6.57 2.15
N ARG A 242 4.13 6.02 2.07
CA ARG A 242 4.36 4.60 1.76
C ARG A 242 3.67 3.66 2.76
N GLU A 243 3.75 3.94 4.05
CA GLU A 243 3.10 3.10 5.07
C GLU A 243 1.57 3.23 5.03
N ILE A 244 1.03 4.40 4.67
CA ILE A 244 -0.41 4.58 4.42
C ILE A 244 -0.86 3.76 3.21
N PHE A 245 -0.08 3.73 2.13
CA PHE A 245 -0.37 2.86 0.98
C PHE A 245 -0.36 1.39 1.37
N ARG A 246 0.66 0.91 2.09
CA ARG A 246 0.71 -0.46 2.61
C ARG A 246 -0.49 -0.80 3.49
N LEU A 247 -0.91 0.14 4.35
CA LEU A 247 -2.11 -0.03 5.16
C LEU A 247 -3.37 -0.10 4.29
N SER A 248 -3.46 0.70 3.23
CA SER A 248 -4.58 0.68 2.29
C SER A 248 -4.67 -0.61 1.48
N GLU A 249 -3.54 -1.20 1.09
CA GLU A 249 -3.47 -2.47 0.34
C GLU A 249 -4.10 -3.61 1.13
N VAL A 250 -3.77 -3.71 2.43
CA VAL A 250 -4.38 -4.71 3.31
C VAL A 250 -5.83 -4.36 3.70
N ASN A 251 -6.33 -3.18 3.34
CA ASN A 251 -7.72 -2.74 3.54
C ASN A 251 -8.50 -2.65 2.23
N ILE A 252 -8.02 -3.23 1.12
CA ILE A 252 -8.66 -3.09 -0.20
C ILE A 252 -10.14 -3.52 -0.25
N LYS A 253 -10.53 -4.49 0.60
CA LYS A 253 -11.92 -4.95 0.73
C LYS A 253 -12.69 -4.29 1.88
N ASN A 254 -12.05 -3.43 2.66
CA ASN A 254 -12.70 -2.74 3.77
C ASN A 254 -13.56 -1.59 3.21
N PRO A 255 -14.86 -1.52 3.55
CA PRO A 255 -15.72 -0.43 3.10
C PRO A 255 -15.28 0.95 3.59
N SER A 256 -14.42 1.04 4.61
CA SER A 256 -13.87 2.28 5.14
C SER A 256 -12.42 2.53 4.73
N ALA A 257 -11.96 1.96 3.60
CA ALA A 257 -10.60 2.17 3.09
C ALA A 257 -10.33 3.62 2.68
N ASP A 258 -11.36 4.32 2.18
CA ASP A 258 -11.34 5.75 1.87
C ASP A 258 -11.00 6.60 3.11
N ALA A 259 -11.55 6.23 4.28
CA ALA A 259 -11.33 6.93 5.54
C ALA A 259 -9.86 6.89 5.99
N ILE A 260 -9.08 5.90 5.57
CA ILE A 260 -7.64 5.81 5.85
C ILE A 260 -6.92 6.99 5.20
N PHE A 261 -7.16 7.23 3.91
CA PHE A 261 -6.54 8.33 3.17
C PHE A 261 -7.03 9.69 3.66
N PHE A 262 -8.31 9.81 3.99
CA PHE A 262 -8.85 11.06 4.54
C PHE A 262 -8.23 11.41 5.90
N GLU A 263 -8.16 10.47 6.84
CA GLU A 263 -7.51 10.75 8.13
C GLU A 263 -6.00 10.96 8.00
N ALA A 264 -5.33 10.24 7.07
CA ALA A 264 -3.92 10.47 6.77
C ALA A 264 -3.64 11.87 6.21
N SER A 265 -4.46 12.33 5.26
CA SER A 265 -4.34 13.68 4.70
C SER A 265 -4.54 14.78 5.73
N LYS A 266 -5.49 14.60 6.67
CA LYS A 266 -5.71 15.53 7.78
C LYS A 266 -4.51 15.62 8.72
N PHE A 267 -3.90 14.47 9.05
CA PHE A 267 -2.74 14.43 9.93
C PHE A 267 -1.52 15.10 9.30
N VAL A 268 -1.19 14.76 8.05
CA VAL A 268 0.02 15.28 7.40
C VAL A 268 -0.12 16.75 6.96
N ALA A 269 -1.33 17.31 6.93
CA ALA A 269 -1.57 18.71 6.56
C ALA A 269 -0.81 19.73 7.43
N GLU A 270 -0.48 19.38 8.67
CA GLU A 270 0.33 20.22 9.57
C GLU A 270 1.83 20.16 9.26
N HIS A 271 2.29 19.10 8.60
CA HIS A 271 3.71 18.84 8.34
C HIS A 271 4.11 19.07 6.88
N ASP A 272 3.33 18.54 5.93
CA ASP A 272 3.58 18.63 4.49
C ASP A 272 2.27 18.80 3.71
N LYS A 273 2.12 20.00 3.12
CA LYS A 273 0.93 20.38 2.37
C LYS A 273 0.78 19.58 1.08
N SER A 274 1.87 19.31 0.37
CA SER A 274 1.83 18.57 -0.89
C SER A 274 1.41 17.12 -0.67
N CYS A 275 2.00 16.46 0.34
CA CYS A 275 1.63 15.11 0.75
C CYS A 275 0.16 15.02 1.18
N ALA A 276 -0.34 16.01 1.94
CA ALA A 276 -1.73 16.06 2.35
C ALA A 276 -2.70 16.08 1.17
N LEU A 277 -2.44 16.95 0.18
CA LEU A 277 -3.28 17.05 -1.01
C LEU A 277 -3.20 15.79 -1.89
N ARG A 278 -2.02 15.17 -2.02
CA ARG A 278 -1.87 13.89 -2.74
C ARG A 278 -2.71 12.78 -2.10
N LEU A 279 -2.60 12.60 -0.79
CA LEU A 279 -3.41 11.62 -0.05
C LEU A 279 -4.90 11.91 -0.16
N TYR A 280 -5.31 13.18 -0.21
CA TYR A 280 -6.71 13.56 -0.41
C TYR A 280 -7.25 13.19 -1.80
N ILE A 281 -6.45 13.30 -2.85
CA ILE A 281 -6.83 12.80 -4.19
C ILE A 281 -7.04 11.28 -4.14
N HIS A 282 -6.16 10.54 -3.47
CA HIS A 282 -6.33 9.10 -3.28
C HIS A 282 -7.58 8.75 -2.45
N TYR A 283 -7.94 9.57 -1.47
CA TYR A 283 -9.23 9.47 -0.79
C TYR A 283 -10.39 9.58 -1.78
N LEU A 284 -10.42 10.63 -2.60
CA LEU A 284 -11.49 10.84 -3.58
C LEU A 284 -11.56 9.73 -4.64
N GLU A 285 -10.43 9.19 -5.06
CA GLU A 285 -10.39 8.03 -5.97
C GLU A 285 -11.14 6.83 -5.36
N LYS A 286 -10.92 6.56 -4.08
CA LYS A 286 -11.60 5.46 -3.37
C LYS A 286 -13.06 5.77 -3.11
N ASP A 287 -13.40 7.02 -2.77
CA ASP A 287 -14.76 7.48 -2.54
C ASP A 287 -15.62 7.41 -3.82
N LEU A 288 -15.06 7.77 -4.98
CA LEU A 288 -15.71 7.65 -6.29
C LEU A 288 -15.99 6.20 -6.72
N ASN A 289 -15.19 5.25 -6.25
CA ASN A 289 -15.38 3.82 -6.48
C ASN A 289 -16.30 3.17 -5.44
N SER A 290 -16.67 3.91 -4.40
CA SER A 290 -17.55 3.42 -3.33
C SER A 290 -19.02 3.52 -3.75
N PRO A 291 -19.94 2.77 -3.10
CA PRO A 291 -21.35 2.80 -3.44
C PRO A 291 -22.06 4.12 -3.10
N LYS A 292 -21.46 4.97 -2.26
CA LYS A 292 -22.00 6.28 -1.88
C LYS A 292 -20.88 7.32 -1.94
N PHE A 293 -21.01 8.28 -2.84
CA PHE A 293 -20.08 9.39 -2.94
C PHE A 293 -20.40 10.43 -1.86
N ASP A 294 -19.61 10.45 -0.78
CA ASP A 294 -19.83 11.34 0.37
C ASP A 294 -19.07 12.68 0.23
N LYS A 295 -17.99 12.73 -0.58
CA LYS A 295 -17.14 13.92 -0.85
C LYS A 295 -16.85 14.73 0.41
N ARG A 296 -16.17 14.12 1.40
CA ARG A 296 -15.84 14.78 2.66
C ARG A 296 -14.79 15.86 2.45
N GLU A 297 -15.17 17.10 2.72
CA GLU A 297 -14.26 18.25 2.67
C GLU A 297 -13.38 18.35 3.92
N PHE A 298 -12.22 18.98 3.77
CA PHE A 298 -11.36 19.30 4.90
C PHE A 298 -12.08 20.24 5.89
N PRO A 299 -11.85 20.09 7.21
CA PRO A 299 -12.28 21.09 8.20
C PRO A 299 -11.72 22.48 7.87
N LYS A 300 -12.50 23.54 8.14
CA LYS A 300 -12.12 24.94 7.83
C LYS A 300 -10.75 25.35 8.41
N SER A 301 -10.34 24.80 9.55
CA SER A 301 -9.03 25.04 10.14
C SER A 301 -7.90 24.49 9.27
N ILE A 302 -8.05 23.27 8.76
CA ILE A 302 -7.08 22.60 7.90
C ILE A 302 -7.06 23.26 6.51
N GLN A 303 -8.23 23.63 5.97
CA GLN A 303 -8.31 24.38 4.71
C GLN A 303 -7.51 25.68 4.77
N LYS A 304 -7.65 26.46 5.85
CA LYS A 304 -6.88 27.71 6.05
C LYS A 304 -5.37 27.47 6.17
N ASN A 305 -4.96 26.32 6.72
CA ASN A 305 -3.54 25.95 6.81
C ASN A 305 -2.98 25.54 5.43
N LEU A 306 -3.73 24.70 4.70
CA LEU A 306 -3.36 24.21 3.38
C LEU A 306 -3.35 25.33 2.33
N PHE A 307 -4.31 26.26 2.38
CA PHE A 307 -4.50 27.33 1.40
C PHE A 307 -4.44 28.71 2.06
N PRO A 308 -3.25 29.35 2.08
CA PRO A 308 -3.11 30.72 2.60
C PRO A 308 -3.84 31.78 1.77
N THR A 309 -4.06 31.52 0.48
CA THR A 309 -4.69 32.44 -0.48
C THR A 309 -5.90 31.77 -1.10
N GLU A 310 -6.96 32.54 -1.33
CA GLU A 310 -8.21 32.06 -1.96
C GLU A 310 -7.96 31.52 -3.38
N ASP A 311 -7.03 32.11 -4.12
CA ASP A 311 -6.61 31.62 -5.45
C ASP A 311 -6.11 30.17 -5.42
N LEU A 312 -5.33 29.79 -4.39
CA LEU A 312 -4.82 28.42 -4.26
C LEU A 312 -5.94 27.41 -3.95
N LEU A 313 -6.97 27.85 -3.24
CA LEU A 313 -8.15 27.04 -2.97
C LEU A 313 -8.95 26.83 -4.27
N VAL A 314 -9.19 27.89 -5.04
CA VAL A 314 -9.87 27.80 -6.34
C VAL A 314 -9.09 26.94 -7.34
N ASP A 315 -7.77 27.10 -7.40
CA ASP A 315 -6.89 26.25 -8.22
C ASP A 315 -7.02 24.78 -7.84
N PHE A 316 -7.03 24.47 -6.54
CA PHE A 316 -7.19 23.10 -6.06
C PHE A 316 -8.58 22.54 -6.37
N GLU A 317 -9.65 23.32 -6.18
CA GLU A 317 -11.01 22.92 -6.55
C GLU A 317 -11.13 22.62 -8.05
N ASN A 318 -10.47 23.40 -8.90
CA ASN A 318 -10.40 23.13 -10.34
C ASN A 318 -9.72 21.79 -10.63
N ILE A 319 -8.60 21.49 -9.97
CA ILE A 319 -7.92 20.18 -10.09
C ILE A 319 -8.85 19.05 -9.64
N LEU A 320 -9.59 19.22 -8.54
CA LEU A 320 -10.54 18.22 -8.06
C LEU A 320 -11.69 18.00 -9.04
N ASN A 321 -12.26 19.08 -9.60
CA ASN A 321 -13.35 18.99 -10.57
C ASN A 321 -12.89 18.28 -11.85
N GLU A 322 -11.71 18.62 -12.37
CA GLU A 322 -11.10 17.91 -13.49
C GLU A 322 -10.86 16.43 -13.19
N PHE A 323 -10.40 16.10 -11.98
CA PHE A 323 -10.20 14.72 -11.55
C PHE A 323 -11.53 13.94 -11.46
N ILE A 324 -12.59 14.54 -10.93
CA ILE A 324 -13.91 13.92 -10.83
C ILE A 324 -14.47 13.59 -12.22
N VAL A 325 -14.26 14.49 -13.21
CA VAL A 325 -14.72 14.29 -14.59
C VAL A 325 -13.84 13.31 -15.35
N GLY A 326 -12.52 13.48 -15.29
CA GLY A 326 -11.55 12.74 -16.11
C GLY A 326 -11.08 11.41 -15.52
N ARG A 327 -11.27 11.19 -14.20
CA ARG A 327 -10.81 10.02 -13.44
C ARG A 327 -9.33 9.68 -13.64
N ASN A 328 -8.50 10.65 -13.97
CA ASN A 328 -7.07 10.46 -14.18
C ASN A 328 -6.28 10.91 -12.95
N ILE A 329 -5.90 9.93 -12.12
CA ILE A 329 -5.20 10.20 -10.87
C ILE A 329 -3.79 10.73 -11.09
N LYS A 330 -3.08 10.25 -12.11
CA LYS A 330 -1.69 10.65 -12.37
C LYS A 330 -1.61 12.15 -12.67
N THR A 331 -2.48 12.63 -13.54
CA THR A 331 -2.54 14.06 -13.88
C THR A 331 -2.95 14.92 -12.70
N ALA A 332 -3.85 14.42 -11.83
CA ALA A 332 -4.28 15.17 -10.65
C ALA A 332 -3.15 15.28 -9.62
N VAL A 333 -2.41 14.19 -9.37
CA VAL A 333 -1.26 14.16 -8.47
C VAL A 333 -0.14 15.07 -8.97
N GLU A 334 0.18 15.03 -10.27
CA GLU A 334 1.18 15.91 -10.88
C GLU A 334 0.83 17.39 -10.74
N LYS A 335 -0.43 17.77 -11.02
CA LYS A 335 -0.91 19.16 -10.85
C LYS A 335 -0.84 19.61 -9.39
N VAL A 336 -1.13 18.73 -8.43
CA VAL A 336 -1.01 19.04 -7.00
C VAL A 336 0.43 19.26 -6.56
N CYS A 337 1.39 18.49 -7.08
CA CYS A 337 2.81 18.73 -6.83
C CYS A 337 3.24 20.12 -7.31
N GLN A 338 2.62 20.64 -8.36
CA GLN A 338 2.92 21.96 -8.94
C GLN A 338 2.15 23.11 -8.28
N LEU A 339 1.15 22.84 -7.44
CA LEU A 339 0.23 23.85 -6.89
C LEU A 339 0.96 24.93 -6.07
N TYR A 340 1.96 24.53 -5.29
CA TYR A 340 2.74 25.44 -4.44
C TYR A 340 3.98 26.01 -5.14
N LEU A 341 4.24 25.62 -6.38
CA LEU A 341 5.34 26.21 -7.14
C LEU A 341 4.97 27.64 -7.56
N PRO A 342 5.92 28.58 -7.55
CA PRO A 342 5.65 29.94 -7.96
C PRO A 342 5.19 29.96 -9.43
N LYS A 343 3.92 30.35 -9.65
CA LYS A 343 3.40 30.58 -11.00
C LYS A 343 4.26 31.66 -11.66
N ARG A 344 4.90 31.33 -12.79
CA ARG A 344 5.70 32.31 -13.56
C ARG A 344 4.81 33.51 -13.86
N LYS A 345 5.26 34.72 -13.52
CA LYS A 345 4.50 35.95 -13.83
C LYS A 345 4.31 36.02 -15.34
N LYS A 346 3.05 35.97 -15.78
CA LYS A 346 2.71 36.20 -17.18
C LYS A 346 2.99 37.67 -17.46
N ILE A 347 4.08 37.97 -18.15
CA ILE A 347 4.37 39.33 -18.62
C ILE A 347 3.38 39.60 -19.76
N THR A 348 2.24 40.19 -19.43
CA THR A 348 1.38 40.82 -20.43
C THR A 348 2.03 42.14 -20.79
N ILE A 349 2.71 42.14 -21.93
CA ILE A 349 3.22 43.35 -22.55
C ILE A 349 2.00 44.17 -22.99
N ASP A 350 1.87 45.38 -22.46
CA ASP A 350 0.79 46.30 -22.81
C ASP A 350 1.06 46.88 -24.21
N PRO A 351 0.24 46.55 -25.23
CA PRO A 351 0.44 47.04 -26.58
C PRO A 351 0.21 48.55 -26.70
N GLU A 352 -0.57 49.17 -25.80
CA GLU A 352 -0.77 50.62 -25.79
C GLU A 352 0.49 51.34 -25.27
N ALA A 353 1.11 50.82 -24.23
CA ALA A 353 2.38 51.35 -23.71
C ALA A 353 3.52 51.25 -24.76
N ILE A 354 3.58 50.18 -25.56
CA ILE A 354 4.51 50.08 -26.69
C ILE A 354 4.26 51.19 -27.70
N ARG A 355 2.99 51.43 -28.03
CA ARG A 355 2.61 52.40 -29.05
C ARG A 355 2.93 53.83 -28.60
N ASP A 356 2.72 54.14 -27.33
CA ASP A 356 3.05 55.43 -26.76
C ASP A 356 4.56 55.68 -26.71
N ILE A 357 5.37 54.66 -26.40
CA ILE A 357 6.84 54.72 -26.47
C ILE A 357 7.30 54.91 -27.92
N GLN A 358 6.71 54.21 -28.89
CA GLN A 358 7.01 54.40 -30.32
C GLN A 358 6.68 55.82 -30.81
N VAL A 359 5.59 56.42 -30.33
CA VAL A 359 5.26 57.81 -30.66
C VAL A 359 6.24 58.79 -29.99
N GLN A 360 6.60 58.59 -28.72
CA GLN A 360 7.53 59.46 -28.01
C GLN A 360 8.95 59.46 -28.59
N HIS A 361 9.41 58.32 -29.11
CA HIS A 361 10.73 58.22 -29.74
C HIS A 361 10.69 58.43 -31.26
N SER A 362 9.52 58.67 -31.87
CA SER A 362 9.41 58.90 -33.32
C SER A 362 10.12 60.18 -33.77
N GLU A 363 10.07 61.23 -32.95
CA GLU A 363 10.78 62.49 -33.22
C GLU A 363 12.30 62.32 -33.08
N THR A 364 12.75 61.57 -32.07
CA THR A 364 14.18 61.29 -31.84
C THR A 364 14.75 60.38 -32.94
N ALA A 365 14.01 59.36 -33.36
CA ALA A 365 14.37 58.48 -34.47
C ALA A 365 14.39 59.24 -35.81
N HIS A 366 13.48 60.19 -36.00
CA HIS A 366 13.49 61.05 -37.19
C HIS A 366 14.74 61.95 -37.24
N ILE A 367 15.14 62.54 -36.12
CA ILE A 367 16.34 63.38 -36.03
C ILE A 367 17.60 62.55 -36.26
N LEU A 368 17.71 61.37 -35.66
CA LEU A 368 18.83 60.45 -35.88
C LEU A 368 18.92 60.00 -37.34
N GLY A 369 17.79 59.69 -37.98
CA GLY A 369 17.74 59.36 -39.40
C GLY A 369 18.13 60.53 -40.31
N GLN A 370 17.82 61.77 -39.93
CA GLN A 370 18.28 62.97 -40.64
C GLN A 370 19.78 63.22 -40.45
N ILE A 371 20.34 62.93 -39.27
CA ILE A 371 21.78 63.06 -39.01
C ILE A 371 22.56 62.01 -39.81
N LEU A 372 22.09 60.75 -39.81
CA LEU A 372 22.70 59.66 -40.58
C LEU A 372 22.59 59.89 -42.10
N ASN A 373 21.45 60.39 -42.60
CA ASN A 373 21.30 60.67 -44.03
C ASN A 373 22.05 61.92 -44.51
N ASN A 374 22.48 62.81 -43.62
CA ASN A 374 23.23 64.01 -43.99
C ASN A 374 24.75 63.76 -44.05
N GLU A 375 25.25 62.59 -43.66
CA GLU A 375 26.68 62.23 -43.70
C GLU A 375 27.06 61.25 -44.81
N GLU A 376 26.11 60.74 -45.60
CA GLU A 376 26.38 59.78 -46.69
C GLU A 376 25.84 60.26 -48.04
N GLU A 377 26.45 61.31 -48.60
CA GLU A 377 26.52 61.48 -50.05
C GLU A 377 27.88 60.92 -50.53
N GLU A 378 27.97 59.62 -50.80
CA GLU A 378 28.87 59.11 -51.84
C GLU A 378 28.32 57.81 -52.46
N GLU A 379 28.21 57.89 -53.79
CA GLU A 379 27.67 56.99 -54.80
C GLU A 379 27.88 55.46 -54.61
N THR A 380 26.90 54.64 -55.02
CA THR A 380 26.96 53.97 -56.34
C THR A 380 25.70 53.15 -56.69
N VAL A 381 25.29 53.32 -57.94
CA VAL A 381 24.19 52.66 -58.66
C VAL A 381 24.74 51.42 -59.38
N LEU A 382 23.95 50.34 -59.53
CA LEU A 382 23.83 49.47 -60.74
C LEU A 382 22.88 48.27 -60.45
N LYS A 383 21.61 48.33 -60.90
CA LYS A 383 21.02 47.69 -62.11
C LYS A 383 20.85 46.16 -62.10
N THR A 384 19.57 45.79 -62.09
CA THR A 384 18.94 44.51 -62.43
C THR A 384 19.03 44.17 -63.93
N MET A 385 19.22 42.88 -64.26
CA MET A 385 18.55 42.21 -65.39
C MET A 385 18.65 40.68 -65.32
N GLU A 386 17.55 40.03 -65.67
CA GLU A 386 17.26 38.59 -65.62
C GLU A 386 17.89 37.80 -66.79
N THR A 387 18.19 36.50 -66.59
CA THR A 387 17.62 35.35 -67.35
C THR A 387 18.22 33.98 -66.95
N VAL A 388 17.34 33.12 -66.40
CA VAL A 388 17.02 31.70 -66.71
C VAL A 388 18.11 30.60 -66.78
N ASN A 389 17.91 29.64 -65.85
CA ASN A 389 18.05 28.17 -65.86
C ASN A 389 19.33 27.40 -65.45
N GLU A 390 19.09 26.66 -64.35
CA GLU A 390 19.34 25.23 -64.10
C GLU A 390 20.73 24.74 -63.64
N ARG A 391 20.70 24.29 -62.37
CA ARG A 391 21.45 23.19 -61.74
C ARG A 391 22.91 23.47 -61.38
N GLU A 392 23.12 23.83 -60.11
CA GLU A 392 23.73 22.96 -59.09
C GLU A 392 24.02 23.79 -57.82
N SER A 393 23.58 23.28 -56.67
CA SER A 393 23.69 23.96 -55.38
C SER A 393 25.15 24.12 -54.95
N THR A 394 25.47 25.36 -54.64
CA THR A 394 26.75 25.95 -54.27
C THR A 394 27.16 25.63 -52.83
N VAL A 395 28.47 25.43 -52.61
CA VAL A 395 29.16 25.93 -51.42
C VAL A 395 30.54 26.43 -51.86
N THR A 396 30.68 27.75 -51.96
CA THR A 396 31.96 28.42 -52.22
C THR A 396 32.48 29.00 -50.92
N VAL A 397 33.70 28.61 -50.57
CA VAL A 397 34.59 29.22 -49.57
C VAL A 397 34.99 30.61 -50.10
N ILE A 398 35.09 31.69 -49.30
CA ILE A 398 36.36 32.26 -48.78
C ILE A 398 36.10 33.61 -48.04
N HIS A 399 36.66 33.68 -46.82
CA HIS A 399 37.22 34.80 -46.02
C HIS A 399 36.43 36.06 -45.59
N GLN A 400 36.21 36.08 -44.26
CA GLN A 400 36.47 37.15 -43.27
C GLN A 400 35.96 38.57 -43.53
N VAL A 401 34.89 38.90 -42.81
CA VAL A 401 34.67 40.23 -42.23
C VAL A 401 34.45 40.03 -40.73
N SER A 402 35.25 40.73 -39.92
CA SER A 402 35.14 40.80 -38.47
C SER A 402 33.80 41.42 -38.09
N GLU A 403 32.87 40.61 -37.56
CA GLU A 403 31.71 41.09 -36.84
C GLU A 403 32.01 40.99 -35.34
N PHE A 404 31.84 42.13 -34.65
CA PHE A 404 31.99 42.28 -33.21
C PHE A 404 31.26 41.16 -32.45
N GLN A 405 32.02 40.23 -31.87
CA GLN A 405 31.48 39.31 -30.89
C GLN A 405 31.30 40.10 -29.60
N HIS A 406 30.06 40.41 -29.23
CA HIS A 406 29.74 40.77 -27.85
C HIS A 406 30.17 39.59 -26.97
N THR A 407 31.29 39.74 -26.25
CA THR A 407 31.77 38.75 -25.29
C THR A 407 30.82 38.75 -24.11
N LYS A 408 30.12 37.61 -23.92
CA LYS A 408 29.20 37.38 -22.79
C LYS A 408 29.90 37.48 -21.42
N TYR A 409 31.21 37.22 -21.41
CA TYR A 409 32.07 37.23 -20.23
C TYR A 409 32.98 38.45 -20.29
N SER A 410 33.31 39.04 -19.15
CA SER A 410 34.18 40.22 -19.07
C SER A 410 35.55 39.96 -19.68
N ASP A 411 36.06 40.91 -20.46
CA ASP A 411 37.35 40.77 -21.16
C ASP A 411 38.55 40.70 -20.20
N GLU A 412 38.33 41.02 -18.91
CA GLU A 412 39.29 40.82 -17.80
C GLU A 412 39.49 39.33 -17.46
N LEU A 413 38.51 38.48 -17.79
CA LEU A 413 38.64 37.03 -17.69
C LEU A 413 39.35 36.54 -18.95
N HIS A 414 40.67 36.30 -18.86
CA HIS A 414 41.51 35.71 -19.92
C HIS A 414 41.16 34.24 -20.23
N LEU A 415 39.86 33.93 -20.37
CA LEU A 415 39.33 32.61 -20.66
C LEU A 415 39.49 32.27 -22.14
N THR A 416 40.03 31.08 -22.40
CA THR A 416 40.11 30.49 -23.73
C THR A 416 38.72 30.09 -24.24
N ASP A 417 38.55 29.99 -25.57
CA ASP A 417 37.28 29.60 -26.19
C ASP A 417 36.75 28.24 -25.69
N VAL A 418 37.67 27.34 -25.30
CA VAL A 418 37.29 26.03 -24.75
C VAL A 418 36.70 26.16 -23.34
N GLN A 419 37.23 27.06 -22.52
CA GLN A 419 36.73 27.34 -21.17
C GLN A 419 35.37 28.05 -21.20
N LYS A 420 35.17 29.00 -22.13
CA LYS A 420 33.85 29.63 -22.37
C LYS A 420 32.78 28.60 -22.73
N ASN A 421 33.12 27.66 -23.62
CA ASN A 421 32.22 26.56 -23.98
C ASN A 421 31.87 25.63 -22.81
N ILE A 422 32.77 25.45 -21.84
CA ILE A 422 32.52 24.64 -20.65
C ILE A 422 31.57 25.40 -19.71
N LEU A 423 31.77 26.70 -19.50
CA LEU A 423 30.86 27.54 -18.72
C LEU A 423 29.46 27.60 -19.33
N ASP A 424 29.35 27.69 -20.66
CA ASP A 424 28.06 27.60 -21.37
C ASP A 424 27.39 26.23 -21.22
N LEU A 425 28.17 25.16 -21.07
CA LEU A 425 27.64 23.82 -20.78
C LEU A 425 27.04 23.77 -19.36
N PHE A 426 27.71 24.37 -18.38
CA PHE A 426 27.17 24.52 -17.03
C PHE A 426 25.86 25.32 -17.04
N GLU A 427 25.77 26.40 -17.81
CA GLU A 427 24.52 27.16 -17.93
C GLU A 427 23.37 26.33 -18.53
N LYS A 428 23.64 25.51 -19.55
CA LYS A 428 22.63 24.62 -20.16
C LYS A 428 22.15 23.52 -19.22
N HIS A 429 23.01 23.07 -18.32
CA HIS A 429 22.72 22.02 -17.33
C HIS A 429 22.30 22.58 -15.95
N SER A 430 21.88 23.86 -15.88
CA SER A 430 21.44 24.49 -14.63
C SER A 430 22.52 24.51 -13.53
N PHE A 431 23.77 24.71 -13.92
CA PHE A 431 24.96 24.83 -13.06
C PHE A 431 25.32 23.58 -12.24
N ASN A 432 24.80 22.42 -12.64
CA ASN A 432 25.09 21.13 -12.02
C ASN A 432 25.29 20.08 -13.13
N ILE A 433 26.49 19.50 -13.21
CA ILE A 433 26.83 18.49 -14.21
C ILE A 433 27.42 17.26 -13.51
N LEU A 434 26.98 16.06 -13.93
CA LEU A 434 27.58 14.80 -13.51
C LEU A 434 29.05 14.73 -13.94
N GLN A 435 29.94 14.27 -13.06
CA GLN A 435 31.37 14.19 -13.38
C GLN A 435 31.63 13.37 -14.65
N GLN A 436 30.88 12.29 -14.86
CA GLN A 436 31.01 11.42 -16.04
C GLN A 436 30.66 12.14 -17.35
N ASP A 437 29.59 12.95 -17.35
CA ASP A 437 29.13 13.69 -18.53
C ASP A 437 30.11 14.82 -18.91
N LEU A 438 30.65 15.51 -17.89
CA LEU A 438 31.69 16.52 -18.09
C LEU A 438 32.99 15.88 -18.59
N GLN A 439 33.35 14.71 -18.05
CA GLN A 439 34.54 13.98 -18.45
C GLN A 439 34.48 13.56 -19.93
N ASP A 440 33.32 13.08 -20.39
CA ASP A 440 33.13 12.66 -21.79
C ASP A 440 33.16 13.86 -22.75
N PHE A 441 32.60 15.01 -22.34
CA PHE A 441 32.67 16.26 -23.11
C PHE A 441 34.10 16.81 -23.23
N ILE A 442 34.88 16.78 -22.13
CA ILE A 442 36.27 17.26 -22.11
C ILE A 442 37.20 16.31 -22.89
N LYS A 443 36.99 14.98 -22.78
CA LYS A 443 37.71 13.98 -23.58
C LYS A 443 37.47 14.14 -25.07
N ALA A 444 36.24 14.48 -25.49
CA ALA A 444 35.92 14.75 -26.90
C ALA A 444 36.70 15.95 -27.47
N LYS A 445 37.15 16.87 -26.60
CA LYS A 445 38.01 18.01 -26.95
C LYS A 445 39.51 17.76 -26.74
N GLY A 446 39.90 16.54 -26.32
CA GLY A 446 41.30 16.15 -26.14
C GLY A 446 41.99 16.74 -24.90
N LEU A 447 41.22 17.19 -23.90
CA LEU A 447 41.76 17.81 -22.68
C LEU A 447 41.57 16.91 -21.45
N PHE A 448 42.26 17.23 -20.35
CA PHE A 448 42.11 16.54 -19.06
C PHE A 448 41.17 17.32 -18.13
N MET A 449 40.25 16.61 -17.48
CA MET A 449 39.18 17.20 -16.65
C MET A 449 39.74 18.05 -15.49
N GLY A 450 40.64 17.49 -14.68
CA GLY A 450 41.24 18.19 -13.54
C GLY A 450 41.96 19.48 -13.95
N SER A 451 42.89 19.40 -14.91
CA SER A 451 43.66 20.59 -15.34
C SER A 451 42.78 21.69 -15.96
N THR A 452 41.66 21.31 -16.58
CA THR A 452 40.76 22.28 -17.21
C THR A 452 39.92 23.01 -16.16
N ILE A 453 39.44 22.30 -15.14
CA ILE A 453 38.71 22.87 -14.01
C ILE A 453 39.64 23.76 -13.18
N ASP A 454 40.84 23.28 -12.87
CA ASP A 454 41.85 24.05 -12.15
C ASP A 454 42.21 25.34 -12.90
N SER A 455 42.41 25.27 -14.22
CA SER A 455 42.69 26.46 -15.02
C SER A 455 41.53 27.45 -15.07
N ILE A 456 40.26 26.99 -15.08
CA ILE A 456 39.09 27.88 -14.98
C ILE A 456 39.05 28.54 -13.61
N ASN A 457 39.26 27.77 -12.55
CA ASN A 457 39.25 28.25 -11.18
C ASN A 457 40.38 29.25 -10.93
N GLU A 458 41.60 29.02 -11.42
CA GLU A 458 42.72 29.97 -11.35
C GLU A 458 42.39 31.30 -12.05
N CYS A 459 41.83 31.26 -13.26
CA CYS A 459 41.44 32.47 -13.99
C CYS A 459 40.32 33.25 -13.29
N CYS A 460 39.42 32.57 -12.57
CA CYS A 460 38.30 33.21 -11.89
C CYS A 460 38.62 33.61 -10.44
N PHE A 461 39.68 33.04 -9.85
CA PHE A 461 40.08 33.27 -8.46
C PHE A 461 40.44 34.73 -8.20
N GLU A 462 41.15 35.38 -9.13
CA GLU A 462 41.55 36.80 -8.98
C GLU A 462 40.36 37.77 -8.89
N ILE A 463 39.20 37.39 -9.44
CA ILE A 463 38.00 38.24 -9.50
C ILE A 463 36.98 37.85 -8.42
N LEU A 464 36.89 36.56 -8.09
CA LEU A 464 35.90 36.04 -7.15
C LEU A 464 36.42 35.94 -5.71
N ASP A 465 37.75 35.99 -5.52
CA ASP A 465 38.45 35.64 -4.26
C ASP A 465 38.08 34.22 -3.76
N ASP A 466 37.55 33.37 -4.64
CA ASP A 466 37.02 32.05 -4.33
C ASP A 466 36.98 31.15 -5.59
N ILE A 467 36.78 29.85 -5.39
CA ILE A 467 36.72 28.83 -6.45
C ILE A 467 35.34 28.89 -7.14
N LEU A 468 35.31 28.84 -8.48
CA LEU A 468 34.06 28.94 -9.25
C LEU A 468 33.33 27.59 -9.36
N ILE A 469 34.09 26.53 -9.68
CA ILE A 469 33.60 25.16 -9.85
C ILE A 469 34.01 24.36 -8.63
N GLU A 470 33.02 23.94 -7.85
CA GLU A 470 33.18 23.06 -6.69
C GLU A 470 32.87 21.61 -7.08
N GLU A 471 33.64 20.68 -6.51
CA GLU A 471 33.40 19.25 -6.65
C GLU A 471 32.60 18.76 -5.42
N GLU A 472 31.37 18.33 -5.63
CA GLU A 472 30.49 17.80 -4.58
C GLU A 472 30.03 16.38 -4.95
N ASP A 473 30.60 15.39 -4.26
CA ASP A 473 30.38 13.95 -4.48
C ASP A 473 30.57 13.49 -5.94
N GLU A 474 29.48 13.22 -6.67
CA GLU A 474 29.49 12.75 -8.08
C GLU A 474 29.18 13.88 -9.09
N TYR A 475 29.15 15.14 -8.62
CA TYR A 475 28.77 16.30 -9.42
C TYR A 475 29.81 17.42 -9.36
N PHE A 476 29.87 18.22 -10.43
CA PHE A 476 30.48 19.54 -10.42
C PHE A 476 29.37 20.59 -10.35
N ILE A 477 29.51 21.53 -9.42
CA ILE A 477 28.53 22.58 -9.17
C ILE A 477 29.20 23.93 -9.30
N ILE A 478 28.52 24.87 -9.97
CA ILE A 478 28.93 26.27 -10.03
C ILE A 478 28.00 27.10 -9.14
N ASN A 479 28.59 27.90 -8.26
CA ASN A 479 27.83 28.87 -7.49
C ASN A 479 27.28 29.98 -8.41
N THR A 480 25.95 30.01 -8.57
CA THR A 480 25.26 30.95 -9.46
C THR A 480 25.49 32.43 -9.11
N ASN A 481 25.83 32.76 -7.86
CA ASN A 481 26.16 34.12 -7.47
C ASN A 481 27.55 34.54 -7.95
N TYR A 482 28.49 33.60 -8.00
CA TYR A 482 29.82 33.83 -8.56
C TYR A 482 29.78 33.87 -10.09
N TYR A 483 29.02 32.98 -10.72
CA TYR A 483 28.82 33.01 -12.17
C TYR A 483 28.26 34.35 -12.68
N LYS A 484 27.31 34.97 -11.95
CA LYS A 484 26.75 36.28 -12.32
C LYS A 484 27.74 37.44 -12.24
N LYS A 485 28.81 37.33 -11.45
CA LYS A 485 29.87 38.34 -11.37
C LYS A 485 30.83 38.27 -12.58
N LEU A 486 30.84 37.16 -13.30
CA LEU A 486 31.70 36.92 -14.47
C LEU A 486 31.09 37.39 -15.79
N LEU A 487 29.81 37.77 -15.77
CA LEU A 487 29.07 38.27 -16.92
C LEU A 487 29.25 39.79 -17.04
N ASN A 488 29.39 40.29 -18.26
CA ASN A 488 29.27 41.72 -18.55
C ASN A 488 27.83 42.15 -18.21
N ASN A 489 27.63 42.74 -17.03
CA ASN A 489 26.38 43.39 -16.68
C ASN A 489 26.39 44.79 -17.30
N ASP A 490 25.69 44.96 -18.41
CA ASP A 490 25.11 46.26 -18.80
C ASP A 490 23.86 46.54 -17.96
#